data_AF-A0A927S1T3-F1
#
_entry.id   AF-A0A927S1T3-F1
#
_cell.length_a   1.000
_cell.length_b   1.000
_cell.length_c   1.000
_cell.angle_alpha   90.00
_cell.angle_beta   90.00
_cell.angle_gamma   90.00
#
_symmetry.space_group_name_H-M   'P 1'
#
loop_
_entity.id
_entity.type
_entity.pdbx_description
1 polymer ?
#
loop_
_entity_poly.entity_id
_entity_poly.type
_entity_poly.pdbx_seq_one_letter_code
_entity_poly.pdbx_strand_id
1 'polypeptide(L)'
;MPDSKIQWHPGYQGGFELRLRDYKALLEFHHEHPLSKKPIIVDTLIIEKKDDVVIDEDVAALFLRHNIVEYKSPEDALSIDEYYNLLAYMCRYKATTGQTDEVKAGQVTGTLIRDGKPVKLFKEIEQLGGQVEQKFPGVYYISGLIHMPTQVIVQSELATEKNAVLRVISNRANEEDVRVFI
;
A
#
# COMPACT_ATOMS: atom_id res chain seq x y z
N MET A 1 5.75 -33.55 3.29
CA MET A 1 6.24 -32.36 4.01
C MET A 1 5.02 -31.46 4.20
N PRO A 2 4.81 -30.80 5.34
CA PRO A 2 3.72 -29.83 5.41
C PRO A 2 4.05 -28.71 4.41
N ASP A 3 3.11 -28.38 3.53
CA ASP A 3 3.22 -27.24 2.62
C ASP A 3 3.48 -25.98 3.46
N SER A 4 4.73 -25.50 3.48
CA SER A 4 5.04 -24.24 4.14
C SER A 4 4.42 -23.12 3.33
N LYS A 5 3.30 -22.56 3.82
CA LYS A 5 2.65 -21.39 3.22
C LYS A 5 3.67 -20.26 3.13
N ILE A 6 3.91 -19.74 1.92
CA ILE A 6 4.88 -18.66 1.69
C ILE A 6 4.44 -17.43 2.48
N GLN A 7 5.35 -16.86 3.29
CA GLN A 7 5.15 -15.57 3.94
C GLN A 7 5.54 -14.46 2.97
N TRP A 8 4.53 -13.84 2.35
CA TRP A 8 4.75 -12.85 1.30
C TRP A 8 5.18 -11.47 1.85
N HIS A 9 4.71 -11.06 3.04
CA HIS A 9 4.91 -9.70 3.57
C HIS A 9 6.36 -9.17 3.54
N PRO A 10 7.39 -9.91 4.01
CA PRO A 10 8.77 -9.41 3.96
C PRO A 10 9.28 -9.18 2.53
N GLY A 11 8.89 -10.04 1.59
CA GLY A 11 9.24 -9.88 0.18
C GLY A 11 8.66 -8.59 -0.37
N TYR A 12 7.37 -8.34 -0.15
CA TYR A 12 6.67 -7.14 -0.60
C TYR A 12 7.23 -5.86 0.01
N GLN A 13 7.54 -5.85 1.30
CA GLN A 13 8.17 -4.72 1.96
C GLN A 13 9.52 -4.40 1.32
N GLY A 14 10.39 -5.41 1.13
CA GLY A 14 11.69 -5.23 0.47
C GLY A 14 11.57 -4.79 -0.99
N GLY A 15 10.59 -5.31 -1.73
CA GLY A 15 10.30 -4.89 -3.10
C GLY A 15 9.85 -3.43 -3.19
N PHE A 16 9.02 -2.98 -2.25
CA PHE A 16 8.55 -1.60 -2.20
C PHE A 16 9.66 -0.63 -1.79
N GLU A 17 10.52 -1.01 -0.84
CA GLU A 17 11.74 -0.26 -0.53
C GLU A 17 12.66 -0.13 -1.73
N LEU A 18 12.89 -1.23 -2.48
CA LEU A 18 13.71 -1.19 -3.68
C LEU A 18 13.08 -0.31 -4.77
N ARG A 19 11.75 -0.36 -4.90
CA ARG A 19 11.00 0.48 -5.84
C ARG A 19 11.16 1.98 -5.53
N LEU A 20 11.35 2.34 -4.26
CA LEU A 20 11.53 3.72 -3.80
C LEU A 20 12.98 4.03 -3.39
N ARG A 21 13.96 3.24 -3.85
CA ARG A 21 15.36 3.35 -3.43
C ARG A 21 15.97 4.74 -3.69
N ASP A 22 15.54 5.41 -4.77
CA ASP A 22 16.03 6.74 -5.13
C ASP A 22 15.56 7.81 -4.13
N TYR A 23 14.51 7.52 -3.36
CA TYR A 23 13.95 8.35 -2.30
C TYR A 23 14.33 7.88 -0.90
N LYS A 24 15.15 6.83 -0.76
CA LYS A 24 15.47 6.21 0.55
C LYS A 24 16.03 7.20 1.58
N ALA A 25 16.76 8.22 1.15
CA ALA A 25 17.27 9.26 2.07
C ALA A 25 16.14 10.13 2.68
N LEU A 26 15.01 10.24 1.99
CA LEU A 26 13.87 11.10 2.29
C LEU A 26 12.72 10.36 3.00
N LEU A 27 12.79 9.02 3.05
CA LEU A 27 11.74 8.15 3.58
C LEU A 27 12.24 7.36 4.79
N GLU A 28 11.34 7.14 5.74
CA GLU A 28 11.53 6.22 6.86
C GLU A 28 10.52 5.07 6.75
N PHE A 29 11.03 3.85 6.80
CA PHE A 29 10.24 2.63 6.67
C PHE A 29 10.11 1.96 8.05
N HIS A 30 8.88 1.79 8.52
CA HIS A 30 8.58 1.10 9.77
C HIS A 30 7.79 -0.17 9.47
N HIS A 31 8.46 -1.30 9.64
CA HIS A 31 7.86 -2.63 9.50
C HIS A 31 7.16 -2.99 10.81
N GLU A 32 6.00 -3.66 10.71
CA GLU A 32 5.29 -4.23 11.87
C GLU A 32 5.01 -3.20 12.98
N HIS A 33 4.52 -2.02 12.59
CA HIS A 33 4.31 -0.91 13.53
C HIS A 33 3.11 -1.17 14.46
N PRO A 34 3.29 -1.16 15.80
CA PRO A 34 2.18 -1.35 16.72
C PRO A 34 1.26 -0.13 16.71
N LEU A 35 -0.02 -0.33 16.38
CA LEU A 35 -0.98 0.77 16.27
C LEU A 35 -1.51 1.27 17.63
N SER A 36 -1.12 0.67 18.76
CA SER A 36 -1.55 1.09 20.10
C SER A 36 -0.60 0.64 21.21
N LYS A 37 -0.82 1.13 22.44
CA LYS A 37 -0.07 0.73 23.65
C LYS A 37 -0.20 -0.76 24.02
N LYS A 38 -1.15 -1.50 23.44
CA LYS A 38 -1.23 -2.97 23.48
C LYS A 38 -1.06 -3.51 22.04
N PRO A 39 -0.34 -4.63 21.82
CA PRO A 39 0.09 -5.01 20.49
C PRO A 39 -1.09 -5.52 19.66
N ILE A 40 -1.67 -4.64 18.85
CA ILE A 40 -2.14 -5.03 17.54
C ILE A 40 -0.97 -4.70 16.63
N ILE A 41 -0.09 -5.68 16.46
CA ILE A 41 0.97 -5.64 15.45
C ILE A 41 0.27 -6.05 14.15
N VAL A 42 0.34 -5.18 13.17
CA VAL A 42 -0.26 -5.40 11.86
C VAL A 42 0.87 -5.53 10.86
N ASP A 43 0.72 -6.39 9.85
CA ASP A 43 1.67 -6.60 8.76
C ASP A 43 1.74 -5.41 7.77
N THR A 44 1.55 -4.20 8.31
CA THR A 44 1.47 -2.94 7.59
C THR A 44 2.84 -2.27 7.60
N LEU A 45 3.24 -1.74 6.44
CA LEU A 45 4.42 -0.89 6.30
C LEU A 45 3.99 0.57 6.46
N ILE A 46 4.63 1.29 7.38
CA ILE A 46 4.47 2.75 7.48
C ILE A 46 5.65 3.41 6.80
N ILE A 47 5.36 4.30 5.85
CA ILE A 47 6.35 5.11 5.16
C ILE A 47 6.13 6.55 5.54
N GLU A 48 7.06 7.11 6.32
CA GLU A 48 7.06 8.52 6.70
C GLU A 48 8.01 9.33 5.80
N LYS A 49 7.52 10.48 5.33
CA LYS A 49 8.35 11.48 4.63
C LYS A 49 8.97 12.42 5.67
N LYS A 50 10.28 12.63 5.58
CA LYS A 50 11.00 13.52 6.51
C LYS A 50 10.58 14.99 6.38
N ASP A 51 10.32 15.43 5.15
CA ASP A 51 9.88 16.79 4.80
C ASP A 51 8.72 16.73 3.79
N ASP A 52 8.21 17.90 3.38
CA ASP A 52 7.20 18.05 2.32
C ASP A 52 7.77 17.77 0.91
N VAL A 53 8.52 16.67 0.77
CA VAL A 53 9.12 16.21 -0.49
C VAL A 53 8.05 15.74 -1.46
N VAL A 54 8.23 15.95 -2.76
CA VAL A 54 7.36 15.33 -3.78
C VAL A 54 8.04 14.05 -4.27
N ILE A 55 7.32 12.94 -4.26
CA ILE A 55 7.80 11.66 -4.81
C ILE A 55 7.23 11.53 -6.21
N ASP A 56 8.09 11.65 -7.22
CA ASP A 56 7.74 11.47 -8.63
C ASP A 56 7.84 9.99 -9.01
N GLU A 57 6.99 9.16 -8.38
CA GLU A 57 6.85 7.74 -8.68
C GLU A 57 5.37 7.34 -8.67
N ASP A 58 4.91 6.63 -9.70
CA ASP A 58 3.51 6.24 -9.91
C ASP A 58 2.84 5.63 -8.66
N VAL A 59 3.49 4.65 -8.04
CA VAL A 59 3.01 3.92 -6.84
C VAL A 59 3.02 4.75 -5.56
N ALA A 60 3.72 5.88 -5.54
CA ALA A 60 3.90 6.74 -4.37
C ALA A 60 3.47 8.20 -4.60
N ALA A 61 2.94 8.54 -5.78
CA ALA A 61 2.55 9.91 -6.12
C ALA A 61 1.43 10.44 -5.20
N LEU A 62 0.60 9.57 -4.63
CA LEU A 62 -0.42 9.94 -3.65
C LEU A 62 0.18 10.25 -2.26
N PHE A 63 1.43 9.86 -2.00
CA PHE A 63 1.97 9.80 -0.64
C PHE A 63 2.01 11.18 0.03
N LEU A 64 1.23 11.29 1.11
CA LEU A 64 1.33 12.37 2.08
C LEU A 64 2.40 12.01 3.11
N ARG A 65 2.47 12.77 4.21
CA ARG A 65 3.53 12.60 5.21
C ARG A 65 3.59 11.18 5.77
N HIS A 66 2.46 10.56 6.06
CA HIS A 66 2.38 9.21 6.62
C HIS A 66 1.58 8.30 5.70
N ASN A 67 2.20 7.21 5.25
CA ASN A 67 1.60 6.32 4.27
C ASN A 67 1.52 4.92 4.85
N ILE A 68 0.30 4.43 4.99
CA ILE A 68 -0.02 3.16 5.66
C ILE A 68 -0.28 2.15 4.55
N VAL A 69 0.61 1.18 4.41
CA VAL A 69 0.63 0.26 3.27
C VAL A 69 0.32 -1.15 3.76
N GLU A 70 -0.78 -1.71 3.28
CA GLU A 70 -1.22 -3.06 3.56
C GLU A 70 -1.10 -3.92 2.29
N TYR A 71 -0.52 -5.10 2.44
CA TYR A 71 -0.32 -6.04 1.34
C TYR A 71 -1.25 -7.25 1.46
N LYS A 72 -1.77 -7.75 0.33
CA LYS A 72 -2.58 -8.97 0.26
C LYS A 72 -1.95 -10.01 -0.63
N SER A 73 -1.79 -11.23 -0.06
CA SER A 73 -1.28 -12.42 -0.75
C SER A 73 -1.89 -12.58 -2.15
N PRO A 74 -1.18 -13.11 -3.15
CA PRO A 74 -1.68 -13.12 -4.53
C PRO A 74 -2.98 -13.94 -4.68
N GLU A 75 -3.16 -14.93 -3.82
CA GLU A 75 -4.30 -15.83 -3.74
C GLU A 75 -5.48 -15.24 -2.95
N ASP A 76 -5.25 -14.20 -2.15
CA ASP A 76 -6.30 -13.60 -1.34
C ASP A 76 -7.18 -12.67 -2.19
N ALA A 77 -8.48 -12.72 -1.93
CA ALA A 77 -9.37 -11.66 -2.38
C ALA A 77 -9.07 -10.37 -1.60
N LEU A 78 -9.31 -9.24 -2.24
CA LEU A 78 -9.38 -7.94 -1.56
C LEU A 78 -10.86 -7.52 -1.58
N SER A 79 -11.52 -7.65 -0.43
CA SER A 79 -12.92 -7.31 -0.25
C SER A 79 -13.08 -5.94 0.42
N ILE A 80 -14.33 -5.50 0.55
CA ILE A 80 -14.67 -4.28 1.27
C ILE A 80 -14.23 -4.31 2.74
N ASP A 81 -14.18 -5.50 3.37
CA ASP A 81 -13.75 -5.63 4.76
C ASP A 81 -12.25 -5.34 4.92
N GLU A 82 -11.41 -5.79 3.98
CA GLU A 82 -9.99 -5.40 3.97
C GLU A 82 -9.81 -3.90 3.74
N TYR A 83 -10.66 -3.28 2.93
CA TYR A 83 -10.66 -1.83 2.76
C TYR A 83 -11.01 -1.11 4.07
N TYR A 84 -12.05 -1.55 4.79
CA TYR A 84 -12.37 -1.00 6.11
C TYR A 84 -11.29 -1.26 7.15
N ASN A 85 -10.58 -2.39 7.08
CA ASN A 85 -9.41 -2.65 7.94
C ASN A 85 -8.31 -1.61 7.70
N LEU A 86 -7.98 -1.31 6.43
CA LEU A 86 -7.04 -0.22 6.11
C LEU A 86 -7.51 1.11 6.69
N LEU A 87 -8.79 1.48 6.50
CA LEU A 87 -9.34 2.70 7.07
C LEU A 87 -9.24 2.73 8.60
N ALA A 88 -9.48 1.59 9.26
CA ALA A 88 -9.34 1.45 10.70
C ALA A 88 -7.89 1.66 11.15
N TYR A 89 -6.91 1.13 10.39
CA TYR A 89 -5.49 1.36 10.66
C TYR A 89 -5.10 2.82 10.52
N MET A 90 -5.58 3.49 9.47
CA MET A 90 -5.35 4.92 9.26
C MET A 90 -5.92 5.78 10.38
N CYS A 91 -7.18 5.56 10.74
CA CYS A 91 -7.82 6.25 11.85
C CYS A 91 -7.09 5.99 13.17
N ARG A 92 -6.64 4.74 13.39
CA ARG A 92 -5.93 4.37 14.60
C ARG A 92 -4.58 5.06 14.68
N TYR A 93 -3.77 4.98 13.63
CA TYR A 93 -2.46 5.65 13.55
C TYR A 93 -2.57 7.14 13.86
N LYS A 94 -3.53 7.82 13.21
CA LYS A 94 -3.83 9.23 13.47
C LYS A 94 -4.21 9.50 14.93
N ALA A 95 -4.97 8.61 15.57
CA ALA A 95 -5.55 8.84 16.90
C ALA A 95 -4.62 8.44 18.06
N THR A 96 -3.60 7.63 17.80
CA THR A 96 -2.68 7.12 18.84
C THR A 96 -1.35 7.85 18.87
N THR A 97 -1.27 9.02 18.23
CA THR A 97 -0.18 9.97 18.36
C THR A 97 -0.08 10.49 19.81
N GLY A 98 1.12 10.87 20.25
CA GLY A 98 1.38 11.23 21.65
C GLY A 98 0.60 12.46 22.13
N GLN A 99 0.16 13.31 21.20
CA GLN A 99 -0.61 14.52 21.47
C GLN A 99 -1.90 14.59 20.63
N THR A 100 -2.86 15.40 21.08
CA THR A 100 -4.13 15.63 20.36
C THR A 100 -3.87 16.25 18.99
N ASP A 101 -4.35 15.57 17.95
CA ASP A 101 -4.30 16.05 16.56
C ASP A 101 -2.88 16.42 16.09
N GLU A 102 -1.89 15.68 16.58
CA GLU A 102 -0.47 15.80 16.21
C GLU A 102 -0.27 15.44 14.73
N VAL A 103 -0.84 14.32 14.27
CA VAL A 103 -0.94 13.96 12.86
C VAL A 103 -2.31 14.37 12.32
N LYS A 104 -2.35 15.23 11.30
CA LYS A 104 -3.59 15.67 10.67
C LYS A 104 -4.15 14.59 9.74
N ALA A 105 -5.47 14.55 9.57
CA ALA A 105 -6.08 13.63 8.59
C ALA A 105 -5.54 13.86 7.17
N GLY A 106 -5.39 15.13 6.77
CA GLY A 106 -4.77 15.51 5.50
C GLY A 106 -3.27 15.26 5.38
N GLN A 107 -2.65 14.51 6.31
CA GLN A 107 -1.26 14.06 6.25
C GLN A 107 -1.14 12.53 6.13
N VAL A 108 -2.26 11.79 6.15
CA VAL A 108 -2.27 10.32 6.16
C VAL A 108 -2.85 9.81 4.85
N THR A 109 -2.18 8.84 4.23
CA THR A 109 -2.74 8.05 3.12
C THR A 109 -2.73 6.56 3.45
N GLY A 110 -3.63 5.83 2.80
CA GLY A 110 -3.68 4.37 2.83
C GLY A 110 -3.39 3.77 1.46
N THR A 111 -2.63 2.68 1.41
CA THR A 111 -2.34 1.94 0.18
C THR A 111 -2.64 0.47 0.40
N LEU A 112 -3.46 -0.11 -0.48
CA LEU A 112 -3.63 -1.56 -0.59
C LEU A 112 -2.88 -2.07 -1.80
N ILE A 113 -2.05 -3.08 -1.62
CA ILE A 113 -1.31 -3.72 -2.71
C ILE A 113 -1.84 -5.13 -2.91
N ARG A 114 -2.21 -5.47 -4.15
CA ARG A 114 -2.60 -6.83 -4.53
C ARG A 114 -2.25 -7.17 -5.96
N ASP A 115 -2.23 -8.46 -6.29
CA ASP A 115 -1.87 -8.92 -7.65
C ASP A 115 -2.92 -8.54 -8.72
N GLY A 116 -4.12 -9.12 -8.66
CA GLY A 116 -5.19 -8.91 -9.66
C GLY A 116 -6.09 -7.71 -9.40
N LYS A 117 -6.79 -7.20 -10.41
CA LYS A 117 -7.74 -6.09 -10.22
C LYS A 117 -8.93 -6.48 -9.34
N PRO A 118 -9.23 -5.78 -8.22
CA PRO A 118 -10.34 -6.12 -7.34
C PRO A 118 -11.66 -5.50 -7.82
N VAL A 119 -12.18 -5.99 -8.95
CA VAL A 119 -13.39 -5.45 -9.61
C VAL A 119 -14.61 -5.41 -8.69
N LYS A 120 -14.76 -6.39 -7.79
CA LYS A 120 -15.86 -6.44 -6.82
C LYS A 120 -15.77 -5.28 -5.81
N LEU A 121 -14.60 -5.09 -5.20
CA LEU A 121 -14.35 -3.99 -4.26
C LEU A 121 -14.62 -2.62 -4.91
N PHE A 122 -14.13 -2.40 -6.13
CA PHE A 122 -14.32 -1.11 -6.81
C PHE A 122 -15.81 -0.79 -7.00
N LYS A 123 -16.60 -1.77 -7.42
CA LYS A 123 -18.06 -1.60 -7.53
C LYS A 123 -18.73 -1.34 -6.19
N GLU A 124 -18.30 -2.03 -5.13
CA GLU A 124 -18.83 -1.82 -3.77
C GLU A 124 -18.50 -0.40 -3.25
N ILE A 125 -17.31 0.11 -3.51
CA ILE A 125 -16.91 1.49 -3.18
C ILE A 125 -17.80 2.51 -3.91
N GLU A 126 -18.01 2.33 -5.22
CA GLU A 126 -18.87 3.22 -6.01
C GLU A 126 -20.33 3.19 -5.52
N GLN A 127 -20.84 2.02 -5.14
CA GLN A 127 -22.18 1.88 -4.57
C GLN A 127 -22.36 2.58 -3.22
N LEU A 128 -21.27 2.71 -2.44
CA LEU A 128 -21.25 3.46 -1.18
C LEU A 128 -21.09 4.98 -1.39
N GLY A 129 -21.02 5.45 -2.65
CA GLY A 129 -20.82 6.86 -3.00
C GLY A 129 -19.35 7.29 -3.05
N GLY A 130 -18.42 6.36 -2.93
CA GLY A 130 -17.00 6.60 -3.20
C GLY A 130 -16.73 6.73 -4.70
N GLN A 131 -15.53 7.21 -5.03
CA GLN A 131 -15.04 7.30 -6.41
C GLN A 131 -13.80 6.44 -6.56
N VAL A 132 -13.67 5.74 -7.68
CA VAL A 132 -12.48 4.98 -8.06
C VAL A 132 -11.96 5.54 -9.38
N GLU A 133 -10.73 6.04 -9.39
CA GLU A 133 -10.11 6.62 -10.58
C GLU A 133 -8.75 5.99 -10.84
N GLN A 134 -8.53 5.47 -12.04
CA GLN A 134 -7.21 5.01 -12.45
C GLN A 134 -6.33 6.21 -12.81
N LYS A 135 -5.34 6.52 -11.96
CA LYS A 135 -4.42 7.64 -12.18
C LYS A 135 -3.19 7.27 -13.00
N PHE A 136 -2.67 6.07 -12.75
CA PHE A 136 -1.57 5.48 -13.50
C PHE A 136 -1.92 4.03 -13.85
N PRO A 137 -1.25 3.41 -14.83
CA PRO A 137 -1.40 1.97 -15.07
C PRO A 137 -1.18 1.18 -13.77
N GLY A 138 -2.19 0.40 -13.36
CA GLY A 138 -2.18 -0.35 -12.10
C GLY A 138 -2.32 0.46 -10.81
N VAL A 139 -2.54 1.78 -10.84
CA VAL A 139 -2.72 2.61 -9.63
C VAL A 139 -4.07 3.31 -9.66
N TYR A 140 -4.92 2.96 -8.69
CA TYR A 140 -6.29 3.43 -8.58
C TYR A 140 -6.48 4.25 -7.31
N TYR A 141 -6.87 5.52 -7.45
CA TYR A 141 -7.19 6.37 -6.31
C TYR A 141 -8.63 6.16 -5.88
N ILE A 142 -8.86 6.18 -4.58
CA ILE A 142 -10.17 6.08 -3.96
C ILE A 142 -10.42 7.35 -3.13
N SER A 143 -11.57 7.97 -3.35
CA SER A 143 -12.00 9.19 -2.63
C SER A 143 -13.48 9.12 -2.27
N GLY A 144 -13.95 10.08 -1.45
CA GLY A 144 -15.37 10.28 -1.14
C GLY A 144 -15.89 9.55 0.10
N LEU A 145 -15.14 8.60 0.67
CA LEU A 145 -15.57 7.84 1.86
C LEU A 145 -15.05 8.40 3.19
N ILE A 146 -13.87 9.04 3.19
CA ILE A 146 -13.26 9.65 4.38
C ILE A 146 -12.29 10.78 3.96
N HIS A 147 -11.95 11.68 4.88
CA HIS A 147 -10.99 12.79 4.68
C HIS A 147 -9.51 12.35 4.66
N MET A 148 -9.21 11.09 4.31
CA MET A 148 -7.86 10.58 4.14
C MET A 148 -7.81 9.85 2.79
N PRO A 149 -6.91 10.22 1.85
CA PRO A 149 -6.85 9.57 0.55
C PRO A 149 -6.43 8.11 0.68
N THR A 150 -6.97 7.27 -0.20
CA THR A 150 -6.52 5.88 -0.33
C THR A 150 -6.24 5.53 -1.78
N GLN A 151 -5.39 4.54 -1.99
CA GLN A 151 -5.14 3.96 -3.31
C GLN A 151 -5.08 2.43 -3.26
N VAL A 152 -5.36 1.81 -4.39
CA VAL A 152 -5.15 0.39 -4.65
C VAL A 152 -4.12 0.25 -5.77
N ILE A 153 -3.04 -0.47 -5.48
CA ILE A 153 -2.02 -0.85 -6.45
C ILE A 153 -2.32 -2.28 -6.91
N VAL A 154 -2.59 -2.42 -8.21
CA VAL A 154 -2.83 -3.68 -8.91
C VAL A 154 -1.57 -4.07 -9.67
N GLN A 155 -0.80 -4.99 -9.10
CA GLN A 155 0.54 -5.29 -9.63
C GLN A 155 0.55 -5.82 -11.06
N SER A 156 -0.42 -6.67 -11.39
CA SER A 156 -0.58 -7.24 -12.73
C SER A 156 -0.84 -6.19 -13.83
N GLU A 157 -1.17 -4.96 -13.46
CA GLU A 157 -1.45 -3.85 -14.37
C GLU A 157 -0.38 -2.76 -14.35
N LEU A 158 0.68 -2.91 -13.55
CA LEU A 158 1.80 -1.98 -13.54
C LEU A 158 2.61 -2.13 -14.84
N ALA A 159 2.64 -1.07 -15.65
CA ALA A 159 3.15 -1.14 -17.02
C ALA A 159 4.66 -0.94 -17.20
N THR A 160 5.38 -0.42 -16.19
CA THR A 160 6.80 -0.01 -16.37
C THR A 160 7.78 -1.12 -15.98
N GLU A 161 8.96 -1.14 -16.59
CA GLU A 161 10.09 -2.00 -16.16
C GLU A 161 10.52 -1.69 -14.73
N LYS A 162 10.41 -0.42 -14.29
CA LYS A 162 10.66 -0.02 -12.90
C LYS A 162 9.76 -0.75 -11.90
N ASN A 163 8.55 -1.14 -12.33
CA ASN A 163 7.61 -1.89 -11.51
C ASN A 163 7.83 -3.41 -11.55
N ALA A 164 8.83 -3.91 -12.31
CA ALA A 164 9.15 -5.33 -12.37
C ALA A 164 9.43 -5.92 -10.98
N VAL A 165 10.06 -5.15 -10.08
CA VAL A 165 10.33 -5.62 -8.70
C VAL A 165 9.05 -6.01 -7.96
N LEU A 166 7.99 -5.24 -8.13
CA LEU A 166 6.69 -5.51 -7.51
C LEU A 166 5.98 -6.68 -8.19
N ARG A 167 6.17 -6.86 -9.51
CA ARG A 167 5.60 -8.00 -10.25
C ARG A 167 6.32 -9.33 -9.99
N VAL A 168 7.64 -9.33 -9.78
CA VAL A 168 8.43 -10.55 -9.47
C VAL A 168 8.01 -11.15 -8.15
N ILE A 169 7.59 -10.32 -7.19
CA ILE A 169 7.01 -10.79 -5.95
C ILE A 169 5.52 -11.03 -6.24
N SER A 170 5.21 -12.09 -6.99
CA SER A 170 3.84 -12.56 -7.25
C SER A 170 3.86 -14.04 -7.65
N ASN A 171 2.71 -14.72 -7.60
CA ASN A 171 2.56 -16.08 -8.13
C ASN A 171 2.69 -16.16 -9.66
N ARG A 172 2.93 -15.03 -10.35
CA ARG A 172 2.95 -14.91 -11.82
C ARG A 172 4.23 -14.21 -12.33
N ALA A 173 5.32 -14.28 -11.57
CA ALA A 173 6.61 -13.74 -12.01
C ALA A 173 6.96 -14.30 -13.41
N ASN A 174 7.03 -13.42 -14.41
CA ASN A 174 7.42 -13.80 -15.76
C ASN A 174 8.96 -13.84 -15.84
N GLU A 175 9.51 -14.73 -16.68
CA GLU A 175 10.95 -14.85 -16.91
C GLU A 175 11.57 -13.52 -17.39
N GLU A 176 10.80 -12.71 -18.11
CA GLU A 176 11.17 -11.36 -18.54
C GLU A 176 11.34 -10.39 -17.35
N ASP A 177 10.46 -10.44 -16.35
CA ASP A 177 10.55 -9.59 -15.16
C ASP A 177 11.77 -9.96 -14.30
N VAL A 178 12.14 -11.24 -14.27
CA VAL A 178 13.33 -11.73 -13.56
C VAL A 178 14.62 -11.31 -14.27
N ARG A 179 14.65 -11.32 -15.61
CA ARG A 179 15.83 -10.92 -16.40
C ARG A 179 16.25 -9.47 -16.19
N VAL A 180 15.35 -8.59 -15.75
CA VAL A 180 15.69 -7.19 -15.40
C VAL A 180 16.67 -7.12 -14.21
N PHE A 181 16.77 -8.19 -13.40
CA PHE A 181 17.61 -8.25 -12.21
C PHE A 181 18.91 -9.05 -12.37
N ILE A 182 19.21 -9.57 -13.58
CA ILE A 182 20.42 -10.34 -13.92
C ILE A 182 21.33 -9.50 -14.81
#